data_AF-A0A2D7QUD0-F1
#
_entry.id   AF-A0A2D7QUD0-F1
#
_cell.length_a   1.000
_cell.length_b   1.000
_cell.length_c   1.000
_cell.angle_alpha   90.00
_cell.angle_beta   90.00
_cell.angle_gamma   90.00
#
_symmetry.space_group_name_H-M   'P 1'
#
loop_
_entity.id
_entity.type
_entity.pdbx_description
1 polymer ?
#
loop_
_entity_poly.entity_id
_entity_poly.type
_entity_poly.pdbx_seq_one_letter_code
_entity_poly.pdbx_strand_id
1 'polypeptide(L)'
;MALNPQFGSIIPSQTQEVLQTNYLQWTDPAAADFQSFANQYLPEIYEAEVERYGNRTLSGFLRMVGAELPMTSDQVIWSEQNRLHIAYDNCTFVSATGVISLNPGAVAGVNNVISVNATVVIMDDFGNEAKALVTASTPGAAGQITVSC
;
A
#
# COMPACT_ATOMS: atom_id res chain seq x y z
N MET A 1 4.87 -32.90 36.62
CA MET A 1 5.04 -33.38 35.24
C MET A 1 6.20 -34.36 35.25
N ALA A 2 5.95 -35.66 35.05
CA ALA A 2 7.00 -36.68 35.12
C ALA A 2 7.80 -36.71 33.81
N LEU A 3 9.13 -36.70 33.90
CA LEU A 3 10.02 -36.86 32.74
C LEU A 3 9.93 -38.32 32.29
N ASN A 4 9.56 -38.57 31.04
CA ASN A 4 9.59 -39.90 30.46
C ASN A 4 10.74 -39.99 29.44
N PRO A 5 11.67 -40.95 29.59
CA PRO A 5 11.71 -41.99 30.63
C PRO A 5 12.27 -41.45 31.96
N GLN A 6 11.64 -41.84 33.07
CA GLN A 6 11.96 -41.39 34.43
C GLN A 6 13.35 -41.88 34.91
N PHE A 7 13.90 -42.91 34.25
CA PHE A 7 15.30 -43.32 34.31
C PHE A 7 15.73 -43.78 32.92
N GLY A 8 16.93 -43.40 32.48
CA GLY A 8 17.56 -44.01 31.32
C GLY A 8 17.81 -45.50 31.58
N SER A 9 17.57 -46.34 30.58
CA SER A 9 17.90 -47.77 30.60
C SER A 9 19.43 -47.95 30.52
N ILE A 10 20.14 -47.57 31.59
CA ILE A 10 21.59 -47.80 31.68
C ILE A 10 21.79 -49.27 32.04
N ILE A 11 22.29 -50.05 31.07
CA ILE A 11 22.76 -51.41 31.29
C ILE A 11 24.22 -51.31 31.73
N PRO A 12 24.57 -51.65 32.98
CA PRO A 12 25.95 -51.54 33.44
C PRO A 12 26.85 -52.56 32.71
N SER A 13 27.94 -52.07 32.12
CA SER A 13 29.02 -52.90 31.56
C SER A 13 30.30 -52.69 32.36
N GLN A 14 31.08 -53.76 32.52
CA GLN A 14 32.41 -53.69 33.14
C GLN A 14 33.46 -53.01 32.24
N THR A 15 33.13 -52.75 30.97
CA THR A 15 34.02 -52.11 30.01
C THR A 15 33.28 -51.03 29.21
N GLN A 16 34.01 -50.03 28.74
CA GLN A 16 33.41 -48.95 27.96
C GLN A 16 33.08 -49.46 26.55
N GLU A 17 31.79 -49.67 26.27
CA GLU A 17 31.30 -50.10 24.96
C GLU A 17 30.65 -48.95 24.19
N VAL A 18 30.98 -48.82 22.90
CA VAL A 18 30.34 -47.87 21.99
C VAL A 18 29.11 -48.55 21.39
N LEU A 19 28.02 -48.58 22.16
CA LEU A 19 26.74 -49.13 21.72
C LEU A 19 26.02 -48.13 20.80
N GLN A 20 25.27 -48.62 19.81
CA GLN A 20 24.50 -47.77 18.89
C GLN A 20 23.47 -46.88 19.63
N THR A 21 23.11 -47.24 20.85
CA THR A 21 22.21 -46.50 21.75
C THR A 21 22.90 -45.41 22.58
N ASN A 22 24.24 -45.25 22.49
CA ASN A 22 25.00 -44.29 23.29
C ASN A 22 25.19 -42.92 22.62
N TYR A 23 24.56 -42.67 21.47
CA TYR A 23 24.60 -41.37 20.79
C TYR A 23 23.20 -40.83 20.60
N LEU A 24 23.06 -39.51 20.76
CA LEU A 24 21.82 -38.81 20.49
C LEU A 24 21.55 -38.84 18.98
N GLN A 25 20.47 -39.51 18.57
CA GLN A 25 20.10 -39.69 17.16
C GLN A 25 19.15 -38.58 16.70
N TRP A 26 19.67 -37.63 15.91
CA TRP A 26 18.92 -36.45 15.46
C TRP A 26 18.26 -36.58 14.08
N THR A 27 18.54 -37.65 13.35
CA THR A 27 18.12 -37.81 11.95
C THR A 27 16.99 -38.81 11.77
N ASP A 28 16.58 -39.50 12.83
CA ASP A 28 15.55 -40.53 12.77
C ASP A 28 14.32 -40.10 13.59
N PRO A 29 13.19 -39.79 12.94
CA PRO A 29 11.97 -39.36 13.61
C PRO A 29 11.32 -40.45 14.49
N ALA A 30 11.73 -41.71 14.36
CA ALA A 30 11.24 -42.82 15.20
C ALA A 30 12.09 -43.05 16.46
N ALA A 31 13.24 -42.38 16.62
CA ALA A 31 14.09 -42.51 17.79
C ALA A 31 13.50 -41.79 19.01
N ALA A 32 13.57 -42.42 20.18
CA ALA A 32 13.06 -41.86 21.44
C ALA A 32 13.74 -40.51 21.80
N ASP A 33 15.00 -40.34 21.41
CA ASP A 33 15.79 -39.13 21.69
C ASP A 33 15.42 -37.96 20.77
N PHE A 34 14.95 -38.22 19.55
CA PHE A 34 14.46 -37.18 18.64
C PHE A 34 13.19 -36.54 19.19
N GLN A 35 12.26 -37.37 19.68
CA GLN A 35 11.01 -36.90 20.28
C GLN A 35 11.25 -36.14 21.60
N SER A 36 12.25 -36.51 22.41
CA SER A 36 12.54 -35.82 23.67
C SER A 36 13.17 -34.44 23.45
N PHE A 37 14.02 -34.28 22.44
CA PHE A 37 14.64 -32.99 22.10
C PHE A 37 13.70 -32.08 21.33
N ALA A 38 12.99 -32.59 20.31
CA ALA A 38 12.04 -31.79 19.53
C ALA A 38 10.92 -31.20 20.42
N ASN A 39 10.47 -31.93 21.44
CA ASN A 39 9.46 -31.45 22.38
C ASN A 39 9.96 -30.38 23.36
N GLN A 40 11.28 -30.28 23.61
CA GLN A 40 11.85 -29.24 24.49
C GLN A 40 11.85 -27.86 23.83
N TYR A 41 12.12 -27.81 22.52
CA TYR A 41 12.12 -26.58 21.73
C TYR A 41 10.78 -26.29 21.08
N LEU A 42 9.80 -27.17 21.22
CA LEU A 42 8.48 -26.99 20.64
C LEU A 42 7.79 -25.68 21.08
N PRO A 43 7.89 -25.23 22.35
CA PRO A 43 7.38 -23.92 22.75
C PRO A 43 8.07 -22.76 22.02
N GLU A 44 9.39 -22.81 21.87
CA GLU A 44 10.20 -21.78 21.21
C GLU A 44 9.95 -21.76 19.69
N ILE A 45 9.74 -22.94 19.09
CA ILE A 45 9.34 -23.11 17.69
C ILE A 45 7.93 -22.55 17.48
N TYR A 46 6.97 -22.83 18.36
CA TYR A 46 5.62 -22.26 18.27
C TYR A 46 5.62 -20.74 18.44
N GLU A 47 6.44 -20.18 19.32
CA GLU A 47 6.59 -18.73 19.47
C GLU A 47 7.18 -18.10 18.20
N ALA A 48 8.26 -18.66 17.66
CA ALA A 48 8.85 -18.20 16.41
C ALA A 48 7.91 -18.36 15.19
N GLU A 49 7.07 -19.39 15.18
CA GLU A 49 6.05 -19.60 14.14
C GLU A 49 4.87 -18.63 14.30
N VAL A 50 4.44 -18.31 15.52
CA VAL A 50 3.41 -17.29 15.78
C VAL A 50 3.91 -15.89 15.41
N GLU A 51 5.17 -15.57 15.69
CA GLU A 51 5.78 -14.30 15.30
C GLU A 51 5.97 -14.18 13.77
N ARG A 52 6.36 -15.28 13.10
CA ARG A 52 6.62 -15.29 11.66
C ARG A 52 5.36 -15.44 10.80
N TYR A 53 4.38 -16.23 11.24
CA TYR A 53 3.21 -16.61 10.45
C TYR A 53 1.87 -16.17 11.05
N GLY A 54 1.83 -15.67 12.29
CA GLY A 54 0.59 -15.36 13.00
C GLY A 54 -0.34 -14.43 12.22
N ASN A 55 0.13 -13.23 11.88
CA ASN A 55 -0.69 -12.25 11.14
C ASN A 55 -0.07 -11.83 9.81
N ARG A 56 0.42 -12.81 9.02
CA ARG A 56 0.95 -12.53 7.67
C ARG A 56 0.17 -13.21 6.56
N THR A 57 -0.93 -13.89 6.89
CA THR A 57 -1.85 -14.44 5.90
C THR A 57 -2.83 -13.35 5.46
N LEU A 58 -3.20 -13.34 4.17
CA LEU A 58 -4.17 -12.37 3.63
C LEU A 58 -5.51 -12.43 4.40
N SER A 59 -5.90 -13.63 4.87
CA SER A 59 -7.08 -13.83 5.70
C SER A 59 -6.92 -13.31 7.14
N GLY A 60 -5.71 -13.35 7.71
CA GLY A 60 -5.39 -12.72 9.00
C GLY A 60 -5.44 -11.20 8.92
N PHE A 61 -4.84 -10.63 7.87
CA PHE A 61 -4.93 -9.19 7.57
C PHE A 61 -6.39 -8.73 7.45
N LEU A 62 -7.21 -9.45 6.67
CA LEU A 62 -8.63 -9.14 6.49
C LEU A 62 -9.47 -9.27 7.78
N ARG A 63 -9.07 -10.14 8.71
CA ARG A 63 -9.73 -10.23 10.02
C ARG A 63 -9.27 -9.15 11.00
N MET A 64 -8.05 -8.64 10.86
CA MET A 64 -7.57 -7.52 11.68
C MET A 64 -8.16 -6.18 11.24
N VAL A 65 -8.32 -5.97 9.93
CA VAL A 65 -9.04 -4.81 9.36
C VAL A 65 -10.56 -4.96 9.53
N GLY A 66 -11.09 -6.19 9.54
CA GLY A 66 -12.53 -6.43 9.74
C GLY A 66 -13.00 -6.40 11.21
N ALA A 67 -12.09 -6.26 12.17
CA ALA A 67 -12.41 -6.24 13.61
C ALA A 67 -12.61 -4.81 14.17
N GLU A 68 -12.27 -3.77 13.40
CA GLU A 68 -12.63 -2.42 13.77
C GLU A 68 -14.10 -2.15 13.42
N LEU A 69 -14.85 -1.64 14.39
CA LEU A 69 -16.19 -1.13 14.17
C LEU A 69 -16.12 -0.12 13.02
N PRO A 70 -17.01 -0.18 12.00
CA PRO A 70 -16.95 0.72 10.87
C PRO A 70 -17.21 2.14 11.37
N MET A 71 -16.11 2.84 11.67
CA MET A 71 -16.13 4.25 11.94
C MET A 71 -15.99 4.94 10.59
N THR A 72 -16.66 6.07 10.42
CA THR A 72 -16.61 6.90 9.22
C THR A 72 -15.20 7.39 8.84
N SER A 73 -14.20 7.12 9.69
CA SER A 73 -12.78 7.33 9.45
C SER A 73 -12.11 6.25 8.60
N ASP A 74 -12.71 5.05 8.47
CA ASP A 74 -12.12 3.90 7.76
C ASP A 74 -12.58 3.81 6.28
N GLN A 75 -13.16 4.89 5.77
CA GLN A 75 -13.51 4.98 4.36
C GLN A 75 -12.28 5.43 3.55
N VAL A 76 -11.78 4.55 2.67
CA VAL A 76 -10.92 4.99 1.56
C VAL A 76 -11.80 5.72 0.56
N ILE A 77 -12.05 6.99 0.82
CA ILE A 77 -12.65 7.88 -0.15
C ILE A 77 -11.52 8.28 -1.09
N TRP A 78 -11.56 7.84 -2.35
CA TRP A 78 -10.80 8.49 -3.43
C TRP A 78 -11.40 9.85 -3.68
N SER A 79 -11.19 10.74 -2.72
CA SER A 79 -11.48 12.13 -2.89
C SER A 79 -10.22 12.74 -3.48
N GLU A 80 -10.35 13.34 -4.65
CA GLU A 80 -9.42 14.35 -5.14
C GLU A 80 -9.45 15.60 -4.24
N GLN A 81 -9.51 15.43 -2.92
CA GLN A 81 -9.64 16.47 -1.90
C GLN A 81 -8.34 17.23 -1.70
N ASN A 82 -7.73 17.65 -2.80
CA ASN A 82 -6.89 18.83 -2.87
C ASN A 82 -6.57 19.23 -4.32
N ARG A 83 -7.30 18.73 -5.32
CA ARG A 83 -7.12 19.19 -6.69
C ARG A 83 -8.23 20.14 -7.04
N LEU A 84 -7.94 21.44 -6.88
CA LEU A 84 -8.82 22.49 -7.34
C LEU A 84 -8.87 22.43 -8.88
N HIS A 85 -9.91 21.80 -9.42
CA HIS A 85 -10.24 21.89 -10.84
C HIS A 85 -10.95 23.23 -11.06
N ILE A 86 -10.32 24.11 -11.84
CA ILE A 86 -10.83 25.45 -12.15
C ILE A 86 -11.31 25.42 -13.59
N ALA A 87 -12.60 25.67 -13.77
CA ALA A 87 -13.24 25.79 -15.07
C ALA A 87 -13.70 27.24 -15.28
N TYR A 88 -13.65 27.67 -16.54
CA TYR A 88 -14.14 28.97 -16.98
C TYR A 88 -15.18 28.74 -18.07
N ASP A 89 -16.40 29.23 -17.86
CA ASP A 89 -17.47 29.18 -18.84
C ASP A 89 -17.45 30.45 -19.72
N ASN A 90 -18.05 30.37 -20.91
CA ASN A 90 -18.14 31.48 -21.87
C ASN A 90 -16.77 32.03 -22.32
N CYS A 91 -15.77 31.15 -22.41
CA CYS A 91 -14.47 31.50 -22.97
C CYS A 91 -14.57 31.76 -24.48
N THR A 92 -13.74 32.66 -25.01
CA THR A 92 -13.63 32.87 -26.46
C THR A 92 -12.24 32.48 -26.97
N PHE A 93 -12.20 31.75 -28.09
CA PHE A 93 -10.96 31.27 -28.70
C PHE A 93 -10.67 32.00 -30.01
N VAL A 94 -9.44 32.50 -30.14
CA VAL A 94 -8.91 33.13 -31.36
C VAL A 94 -7.92 32.18 -32.00
N SER A 95 -8.38 31.42 -33.01
CA SER A 95 -7.63 30.33 -33.63
C SER A 95 -6.31 30.76 -34.28
N ALA A 96 -6.26 31.97 -34.86
CA ALA A 96 -5.06 32.48 -35.52
C ALA A 96 -3.87 32.70 -34.57
N THR A 97 -4.15 32.95 -33.28
CA THR A 97 -3.13 33.26 -32.27
C THR A 97 -3.05 32.22 -31.16
N GLY A 98 -3.95 31.24 -31.12
CA GLY A 98 -4.04 30.26 -30.03
C GLY A 98 -4.39 30.90 -28.69
N VAL A 99 -5.10 32.03 -28.69
CA VAL A 99 -5.43 32.78 -27.46
C VAL A 99 -6.83 32.44 -27.02
N ILE A 100 -6.99 32.14 -25.73
CA ILE A 100 -8.27 31.93 -25.06
C ILE A 100 -8.48 33.08 -24.07
N SER A 101 -9.56 33.83 -24.27
CA SER A 101 -10.04 34.79 -23.28
C SER A 101 -10.95 34.08 -22.30
N LEU A 102 -10.57 34.07 -21.02
CA LEU A 102 -11.27 33.36 -19.95
C LEU A 102 -12.40 34.18 -19.34
N ASN A 103 -12.36 35.50 -19.48
CA ASN A 103 -13.40 36.43 -19.03
C ASN A 103 -13.56 37.59 -20.02
N PRO A 104 -14.09 37.35 -21.24
CA PRO A 104 -14.23 38.38 -22.26
C PRO A 104 -15.15 39.54 -21.83
N GLY A 105 -16.09 39.30 -20.92
CA GLY A 105 -16.99 40.33 -20.38
C GLY A 105 -16.42 41.14 -19.21
N ALA A 106 -15.18 40.87 -18.77
CA ALA A 106 -14.56 41.48 -17.59
C ALA A 106 -15.47 41.48 -16.35
N VAL A 107 -16.21 40.38 -16.16
CA VAL A 107 -17.13 40.20 -15.03
C VAL A 107 -16.34 40.28 -13.71
N ALA A 108 -16.81 41.10 -12.78
CA ALA A 108 -16.17 41.29 -11.48
C ALA A 108 -16.10 39.95 -10.71
N GLY A 109 -14.93 39.66 -10.14
CA GLY A 109 -14.70 38.45 -9.34
C GLY A 109 -14.21 37.23 -10.12
N VAL A 110 -14.21 37.28 -11.47
CA VAL A 110 -13.62 36.22 -12.31
C VAL A 110 -12.20 36.61 -12.71
N ASN A 111 -11.22 35.97 -12.06
CA ASN A 111 -9.80 36.19 -12.32
C ASN A 111 -9.17 34.94 -12.91
N ASN A 112 -8.28 35.12 -13.90
CA ASN A 112 -7.42 34.05 -14.38
C ASN A 112 -6.38 33.67 -13.31
N VAL A 113 -6.38 32.41 -12.89
CA VAL A 113 -5.39 31.82 -11.98
C VAL A 113 -4.61 30.66 -12.61
N ILE A 114 -4.77 30.45 -13.91
CA ILE A 114 -4.03 29.43 -14.67
C ILE A 114 -2.59 29.90 -14.86
N SER A 115 -1.62 29.09 -14.44
CA SER A 115 -0.19 29.39 -14.60
C SER A 115 0.35 28.96 -15.96
N VAL A 116 1.44 29.60 -16.39
CA VAL A 116 2.26 29.10 -17.51
C VAL A 116 2.74 27.68 -17.19
N ASN A 117 2.85 26.82 -18.20
CA ASN A 117 3.14 25.38 -18.12
C ASN A 117 2.04 24.52 -17.48
N ALA A 118 0.86 25.07 -17.20
CA ALA A 118 -0.29 24.26 -16.85
C ALA A 118 -0.80 23.47 -18.08
N THR A 119 -1.31 22.27 -17.83
CA THR A 119 -2.05 21.49 -18.83
C THR A 119 -3.53 21.80 -18.70
N VAL A 120 -4.16 22.19 -19.80
CA VAL A 120 -5.60 22.51 -19.84
C VAL A 120 -6.32 21.57 -20.80
N VAL A 121 -7.60 21.33 -20.52
CA VAL A 121 -8.53 20.68 -21.44
C VAL A 121 -9.51 21.75 -21.89
N ILE A 122 -9.66 21.88 -23.21
CA ILE A 122 -10.54 22.85 -23.85
C ILE A 122 -11.66 22.06 -24.49
N MET A 123 -12.90 22.45 -24.22
CA MET A 123 -14.11 21.84 -24.75
C MET A 123 -14.91 22.90 -25.50
N ASP A 124 -15.50 22.55 -26.64
CA ASP A 124 -16.49 23.39 -27.32
C ASP A 124 -17.94 23.01 -26.96
N ASP A 125 -18.90 23.83 -27.39
CA ASP A 125 -20.33 23.61 -27.13
C ASP A 125 -20.90 22.37 -27.83
N PHE A 126 -20.13 21.75 -28.75
CA PHE A 126 -20.50 20.58 -29.53
C PHE A 126 -19.84 19.28 -28.99
N GLY A 127 -19.06 19.37 -27.92
CA GLY A 127 -18.41 18.24 -27.25
C GLY A 127 -17.06 17.83 -27.85
N ASN A 128 -16.45 18.64 -28.70
CA ASN A 128 -15.07 18.44 -29.13
C ASN A 128 -14.10 18.87 -28.02
N GLU A 129 -13.12 18.02 -27.72
CA GLU A 129 -12.12 18.27 -26.69
C GLU A 129 -10.69 18.32 -27.27
N ALA A 130 -9.87 19.24 -26.76
CA ALA A 130 -8.44 19.31 -27.06
C ALA A 130 -7.63 19.51 -25.78
N LYS A 131 -6.47 18.84 -25.71
CA LYS A 131 -5.49 19.03 -24.62
C LYS A 131 -4.41 19.96 -25.11
N ALA A 132 -4.06 20.95 -24.30
CA ALA A 132 -3.04 21.93 -24.68
C ALA A 132 -2.19 22.37 -23.48
N LEU A 133 -0.98 22.86 -23.80
CA LEU A 133 -0.07 23.47 -22.84
C LEU A 133 -0.24 24.98 -22.85
N VAL A 134 -0.30 25.59 -21.66
CA VAL A 134 -0.32 27.05 -21.52
C VAL A 134 1.09 27.61 -21.70
N THR A 135 1.31 28.39 -22.74
CA THR A 135 2.61 29.02 -23.07
C THR A 135 2.74 30.45 -22.57
N ALA A 136 1.61 31.15 -22.39
CA ALA A 136 1.55 32.47 -21.75
C ALA A 136 0.26 32.62 -20.94
N SER A 137 0.30 33.41 -19.87
CA SER A 137 -0.86 33.70 -19.02
C SER A 137 -0.84 35.16 -18.57
N THR A 138 -1.94 35.85 -18.80
CA THR A 138 -2.20 37.21 -18.33
C THR A 138 -3.17 37.14 -17.16
N PRO A 139 -2.73 37.41 -15.91
CA PRO A 139 -3.60 37.40 -14.75
C PRO A 139 -4.50 38.64 -14.68
N GLY A 140 -5.64 38.54 -13.97
CA GLY A 140 -6.55 39.67 -13.72
C GLY A 140 -7.96 39.49 -14.30
N ALA A 141 -8.77 40.56 -14.23
CA ALA A 141 -10.20 40.56 -14.52
C ALA A 141 -10.56 40.32 -16.00
N ALA A 142 -9.64 40.53 -16.93
CA ALA A 142 -9.78 40.18 -18.35
C ALA A 142 -8.71 39.15 -18.74
N GLY A 143 -8.57 38.13 -17.90
CA GLY A 143 -7.47 37.17 -18.01
C GLY A 143 -7.51 36.37 -19.30
N GLN A 144 -6.32 36.16 -19.87
CA GLN A 144 -6.13 35.42 -21.12
C GLN A 144 -5.03 34.41 -20.95
N ILE A 145 -5.13 33.31 -21.69
CA ILE A 145 -4.06 32.33 -21.83
C ILE A 145 -3.76 32.12 -23.30
N THR A 146 -2.48 31.89 -23.62
CA THR A 146 -2.07 31.39 -24.93
C THR A 146 -1.77 29.91 -24.78
N VAL A 147 -2.30 29.11 -25.69
CA VAL A 147 -2.19 27.66 -25.67
C VAL A 147 -1.47 27.16 -26.92
N SER A 148 -0.65 26.13 -26.74
CA SER A 148 -0.06 25.35 -27.82
C SER A 148 -0.58 23.92 -27.73
N CYS A 149 -1.17 23.44 -28.83
CA CYS A 149 -1.60 22.06 -29.02
C CYS A 149 -0.59 21.28 -29.87
#